data_AF-A0A1W6PYK9-F1
#
_entry.id   AF-A0A1W6PYK9-F1
#
_cell.length_a   1.000
_cell.length_b   1.000
_cell.length_c   1.000
_cell.angle_alpha   90.00
_cell.angle_beta   90.00
_cell.angle_gamma   90.00
#
_symmetry.space_group_name_H-M   'P 1'
#
loop_
_entity.id
_entity.type
_entity.pdbx_description
1 polymer ?
#
loop_
_entity_poly.entity_id
_entity_poly.type
_entity_poly.pdbx_seq_one_letter_code
_entity_poly.pdbx_strand_id
1 'polypeptide(L)'
;MRLTALDEFAERLGLRKDQGVAEARAMYPALDVMEEDPAADRRLLEAIADWCDRYTPMVAFDGRDGLLLDITGCAHLFGGERALLKDILSRLFHMGLDARGAVSSTPGLSWAVSRFGNGGIVEDEETEHVLMPLPVAALRLEEQIVEALKKLGLKYVGDVIHAPRAPLTRRFGQALLLRLDQALGREEEPISPRRPVASLSSERRLIEPIGTEEQILAVTGRVAVSLKPSLEARGAGGRVFELVLFRVDGRVFRISVGASRPLREPKLVAGLFSERLHAIYDDIDAGYGFEILRLNVLRHDPFNDMQGDFEGDRQDEISLSTFVDRVSARLGRDCLQSFQLRESHVPERAVITVPAMESLPALQKVKQDSALPFREERPLRLFANPEPVEVAFAEVPDGPPQTFRWRRTQHQVARSEGPERVAMEWWIDGDDAQTRDYFRIEDESGHRFWIYRQGLYGEKPDPRWFMHGVFA
;
A
#
# COMPACT_ATOMS: atom_id res chain seq x y z
N MET A 1 -33.85 -4.00 -14.80
CA MET A 1 -33.16 -5.05 -14.03
C MET A 1 -32.91 -6.24 -14.93
N ARG A 2 -31.69 -6.78 -14.92
CA ARG A 2 -31.27 -7.94 -15.71
C ARG A 2 -30.60 -8.96 -14.79
N LEU A 3 -30.64 -10.24 -15.16
CA LEU A 3 -29.95 -11.31 -14.44
C LEU A 3 -28.45 -11.23 -14.71
N THR A 4 -27.63 -11.12 -13.67
CA THR A 4 -26.15 -11.01 -13.78
C THR A 4 -25.44 -12.33 -13.50
N ALA A 5 -26.02 -13.15 -12.62
CA ALA A 5 -25.59 -14.52 -12.32
C ALA A 5 -26.80 -15.45 -12.22
N LEU A 6 -26.55 -16.75 -12.39
CA LEU A 6 -27.52 -17.82 -12.32
C LEU A 6 -26.89 -18.96 -11.52
N ASP A 7 -27.70 -19.67 -10.74
CA ASP A 7 -27.29 -20.96 -10.20
C ASP A 7 -27.50 -22.08 -11.25
N GLU A 8 -26.99 -23.27 -10.95
CA GLU A 8 -27.07 -24.42 -11.87
C GLU A 8 -28.53 -24.79 -12.20
N PHE A 9 -29.45 -24.60 -11.24
CA PHE A 9 -30.85 -24.92 -11.44
C PHE A 9 -31.52 -23.95 -12.43
N ALA A 10 -31.28 -22.65 -12.28
CA ALA A 10 -31.76 -21.61 -13.19
C ALA A 10 -31.20 -21.79 -14.61
N GLU A 11 -29.93 -22.18 -14.74
CA GLU A 11 -29.34 -22.50 -16.05
C GLU A 11 -30.04 -23.71 -16.71
N ARG A 12 -30.36 -24.76 -15.95
CA ARG A 12 -31.11 -25.93 -16.46
C ARG A 12 -32.53 -25.59 -16.88
N LEU A 13 -33.14 -24.54 -16.32
CA LEU A 13 -34.41 -23.99 -16.77
C LEU A 13 -34.30 -23.15 -18.06
N GLY A 14 -33.09 -22.95 -18.58
CA GLY A 14 -32.84 -22.21 -19.82
C GLY A 14 -32.81 -20.69 -19.66
N LEU A 15 -32.76 -20.19 -18.41
CA LEU A 15 -32.52 -18.76 -18.14
C LEU A 15 -31.12 -18.37 -18.59
N ARG A 16 -30.92 -17.10 -18.94
CA ARG A 16 -29.64 -16.58 -19.46
C ARG A 16 -29.18 -15.34 -18.71
N LYS A 17 -27.86 -15.18 -18.58
CA LYS A 17 -27.26 -13.89 -18.19
C LYS A 17 -27.74 -12.80 -19.14
N ASP A 18 -27.88 -11.59 -18.62
CA ASP A 18 -28.42 -10.38 -19.26
C ASP A 18 -29.92 -10.43 -19.63
N GLN A 19 -30.62 -11.53 -19.35
CA GLN A 19 -32.07 -11.62 -19.53
C GLN A 19 -32.81 -10.67 -18.58
N GLY A 20 -33.94 -10.11 -19.03
CA GLY A 20 -34.77 -9.23 -18.20
C GLY A 20 -35.40 -9.98 -17.03
N VAL A 21 -35.30 -9.43 -15.81
CA VAL A 21 -35.88 -10.08 -14.61
C VAL A 21 -37.39 -10.29 -14.73
N ALA A 22 -38.11 -9.34 -15.35
CA ALA A 22 -39.55 -9.46 -15.59
C ALA A 22 -39.89 -10.61 -16.56
N GLU A 23 -39.06 -10.81 -17.58
CA GLU A 23 -39.20 -11.91 -18.55
C GLU A 23 -38.96 -13.26 -17.86
N ALA A 24 -37.89 -13.35 -17.05
CA ALA A 24 -37.57 -14.55 -16.29
C ALA A 24 -38.68 -14.95 -15.31
N ARG A 25 -39.24 -13.97 -14.56
CA ARG A 25 -40.36 -14.19 -13.64
C ARG A 25 -41.67 -14.52 -14.35
N ALA A 26 -41.87 -14.05 -15.58
CA ALA A 26 -43.03 -14.43 -16.37
C ALA A 26 -42.99 -15.91 -16.79
N MET A 27 -41.80 -16.44 -17.10
CA MET A 27 -41.62 -17.88 -17.38
C MET A 27 -41.66 -18.73 -16.10
N TYR A 28 -41.09 -18.22 -15.01
CA TYR A 28 -40.98 -18.93 -13.73
C TYR A 28 -41.39 -18.03 -12.56
N PRO A 29 -42.68 -18.00 -12.17
CA PRO A 29 -43.17 -17.11 -11.11
C PRO A 29 -42.57 -17.33 -9.73
N ALA A 30 -42.08 -18.54 -9.45
CA ALA A 30 -41.43 -18.91 -8.19
C ALA A 30 -39.90 -18.62 -8.18
N LEU A 31 -39.37 -17.96 -9.21
CA LEU A 31 -37.96 -17.61 -9.30
C LEU A 31 -37.57 -16.66 -8.15
N ASP A 32 -36.70 -17.14 -7.28
CA ASP A 32 -36.05 -16.30 -6.27
C ASP A 32 -35.00 -15.41 -6.96
N VAL A 33 -35.01 -14.13 -6.63
CA VAL A 33 -34.10 -13.13 -7.22
C VAL A 33 -33.54 -12.28 -6.10
N MET A 34 -32.24 -12.37 -5.93
CA MET A 34 -31.49 -11.58 -4.96
C MET A 34 -30.86 -10.38 -5.66
N GLU A 35 -30.76 -9.25 -4.95
CA GLU A 35 -30.00 -8.11 -5.45
C GLU A 35 -28.50 -8.40 -5.39
N GLU A 36 -27.77 -7.97 -6.43
CA GLU A 36 -26.31 -8.09 -6.47
C GLU A 36 -25.69 -7.20 -5.39
N ASP A 37 -24.76 -7.75 -4.60
CA ASP A 37 -23.90 -7.01 -3.69
C ASP A 37 -22.43 -7.13 -4.14
N PRO A 38 -21.97 -6.26 -5.06
CA PRO A 38 -20.59 -6.31 -5.55
C PRO A 38 -19.55 -6.13 -4.45
N ALA A 39 -19.92 -5.48 -3.33
CA ALA A 39 -19.01 -5.30 -2.20
C ALA A 39 -18.87 -6.60 -1.40
N ALA A 40 -19.94 -7.39 -1.25
CA ALA A 40 -19.86 -8.73 -0.67
C ALA A 40 -19.02 -9.68 -1.53
N ASP A 41 -19.24 -9.68 -2.84
CA ASP A 41 -18.46 -10.51 -3.78
C ASP A 41 -16.98 -10.14 -3.74
N ARG A 42 -16.68 -8.83 -3.70
CA ARG A 42 -15.31 -8.35 -3.58
C ARG A 42 -14.65 -8.78 -2.27
N ARG A 43 -15.36 -8.69 -1.14
CA ARG A 43 -14.86 -9.16 0.17
C ARG A 43 -14.60 -10.67 0.17
N LEU A 44 -15.47 -11.45 -0.46
CA LEU A 44 -15.28 -12.90 -0.61
C LEU A 44 -14.03 -13.20 -1.46
N LEU A 45 -13.88 -12.54 -2.61
CA LEU A 45 -12.70 -12.72 -3.47
C LEU A 45 -11.41 -12.30 -2.76
N GLU A 46 -11.43 -11.22 -1.98
CA GLU A 46 -10.31 -10.79 -1.14
C GLU A 46 -9.95 -11.83 -0.07
N ALA A 47 -10.95 -12.44 0.57
CA ALA A 47 -10.73 -13.50 1.54
C ALA A 47 -10.14 -14.78 0.90
N ILE A 48 -10.61 -15.16 -0.29
CA ILE A 48 -10.04 -16.28 -1.06
C ILE A 48 -8.60 -15.95 -1.47
N ALA A 49 -8.34 -14.72 -1.94
CA ALA A 49 -6.99 -14.28 -2.30
C ALA A 49 -6.05 -14.31 -1.08
N ASP A 50 -6.54 -13.89 0.08
CA ASP A 50 -5.81 -13.97 1.35
C ASP A 50 -5.49 -15.41 1.75
N TRP A 51 -6.43 -16.32 1.55
CA TRP A 51 -6.24 -17.75 1.79
C TRP A 51 -5.23 -18.37 0.81
N CYS A 52 -5.25 -17.96 -0.46
CA CYS A 52 -4.33 -18.42 -1.50
C CYS A 52 -2.85 -18.11 -1.22
N ASP A 53 -2.54 -17.15 -0.33
CA ASP A 53 -1.16 -16.83 0.08
C ASP A 53 -0.40 -18.06 0.64
N ARG A 54 -1.13 -19.11 1.07
CA ARG A 54 -0.55 -20.38 1.53
C ARG A 54 0.15 -21.19 0.43
N TYR A 55 -0.13 -20.88 -0.84
CA TYR A 55 0.45 -21.54 -2.02
C TYR A 55 1.54 -20.69 -2.66
N THR A 56 1.33 -19.39 -2.74
CA THR A 56 2.30 -18.42 -3.28
C THR A 56 2.07 -17.04 -2.69
N PRO A 57 3.10 -16.23 -2.41
CA PRO A 57 2.92 -14.81 -2.07
C PRO A 57 2.48 -13.95 -3.27
N MET A 58 2.54 -14.49 -4.49
CA MET A 58 2.23 -13.77 -5.74
C MET A 58 0.78 -14.04 -6.19
N VAL A 59 -0.17 -13.49 -5.42
CA VAL A 59 -1.61 -13.57 -5.74
C VAL A 59 -2.08 -12.25 -6.30
N ALA A 60 -2.75 -12.27 -7.44
CA ALA A 60 -3.36 -11.11 -8.08
C ALA A 60 -4.85 -11.33 -8.34
N PHE A 61 -5.62 -10.24 -8.37
CA PHE A 61 -7.01 -10.28 -8.80
C PHE A 61 -7.09 -10.32 -10.31
N ASP A 62 -8.06 -11.08 -10.82
CA ASP A 62 -8.43 -11.10 -12.21
C ASP A 62 -9.91 -10.75 -12.35
N GLY A 63 -10.16 -9.45 -12.52
CA GLY A 63 -11.53 -8.92 -12.62
C GLY A 63 -12.32 -9.05 -11.33
N ARG A 64 -13.57 -9.53 -11.45
CA ARG A 64 -14.55 -9.61 -10.36
C ARG A 64 -14.66 -10.99 -9.73
N ASP A 65 -14.20 -12.03 -10.41
CA ASP A 65 -14.52 -13.43 -10.10
C ASP A 65 -13.34 -14.39 -10.26
N GLY A 66 -12.12 -13.88 -10.43
CA GLY A 66 -10.91 -14.69 -10.67
C GLY A 66 -9.69 -14.25 -9.87
N LEU A 67 -8.76 -15.19 -9.72
CA LEU A 67 -7.43 -14.97 -9.16
C LEU A 67 -6.37 -15.51 -10.11
N LEU A 68 -5.24 -14.83 -10.18
CA LEU A 68 -4.01 -15.31 -10.84
C LEU A 68 -2.96 -15.56 -9.76
N LEU A 69 -2.38 -16.75 -9.78
CA LEU A 69 -1.35 -17.17 -8.85
C LEU A 69 -0.08 -17.47 -9.63
N ASP A 70 0.98 -16.72 -9.39
CA ASP A 70 2.31 -17.10 -9.88
C ASP A 70 2.89 -18.14 -8.91
N ILE A 71 2.89 -19.40 -9.33
CA ILE A 71 3.36 -20.54 -8.53
C ILE A 71 4.82 -20.90 -8.82
N THR A 72 5.56 -20.04 -9.53
CA THR A 72 6.97 -20.27 -9.88
C THR A 72 7.78 -20.56 -8.62
N GLY A 73 8.51 -21.68 -8.65
CA GLY A 73 9.32 -22.13 -7.50
C GLY A 73 8.51 -22.65 -6.30
N CYS A 74 7.17 -22.68 -6.35
CA CYS A 74 6.33 -23.12 -5.23
C CYS A 74 5.80 -24.56 -5.41
N ALA A 75 5.52 -24.98 -6.65
CA ALA A 75 4.84 -26.24 -6.96
C ALA A 75 5.52 -27.49 -6.37
N HIS A 76 6.85 -27.51 -6.28
CA HIS A 76 7.61 -28.65 -5.74
C HIS A 76 7.29 -28.95 -4.27
N LEU A 77 6.87 -27.94 -3.48
CA LEU A 77 6.47 -28.10 -2.08
C LEU A 77 5.16 -28.90 -1.91
N PHE A 78 4.41 -29.07 -2.99
CA PHE A 78 3.12 -29.73 -3.03
C PHE A 78 3.15 -31.04 -3.84
N GLY A 79 4.33 -31.49 -4.29
CA GLY A 79 4.47 -32.67 -5.15
C GLY A 79 4.22 -32.38 -6.63
N GLY A 80 4.35 -31.12 -7.06
CA GLY A 80 4.21 -30.68 -8.46
C GLY A 80 2.90 -29.94 -8.73
N GLU A 81 2.80 -29.36 -9.93
CA GLU A 81 1.71 -28.46 -10.31
C GLU A 81 0.34 -29.12 -10.29
N ARG A 82 0.26 -30.37 -10.74
CA ARG A 82 -0.99 -31.17 -10.72
C ARG A 82 -1.51 -31.38 -9.30
N ALA A 83 -0.61 -31.69 -8.36
CA ALA A 83 -0.98 -31.91 -6.97
C ALA A 83 -1.37 -30.59 -6.28
N LEU A 84 -0.65 -29.50 -6.58
CA LEU A 84 -0.99 -28.15 -6.12
C LEU A 84 -2.38 -27.73 -6.61
N LEU A 85 -2.66 -27.82 -7.91
CA LEU A 85 -3.95 -27.45 -8.49
C LEU A 85 -5.08 -28.28 -7.87
N LYS A 86 -4.88 -29.60 -7.72
CA LYS A 86 -5.84 -30.48 -7.07
C LYS A 86 -6.11 -30.09 -5.62
N ASP A 87 -5.08 -29.76 -4.84
CA ASP A 87 -5.23 -29.35 -3.44
C ASP A 87 -6.02 -28.03 -3.34
N ILE A 88 -5.70 -27.03 -4.17
CA ILE A 88 -6.44 -25.75 -4.23
C ILE A 88 -7.93 -26.00 -4.49
N LEU A 89 -8.25 -26.67 -5.61
CA LEU A 89 -9.64 -26.88 -6.02
C LEU A 89 -10.41 -27.75 -5.03
N SER A 90 -9.77 -28.79 -4.49
CA SER A 90 -10.40 -29.64 -3.47
C SER A 90 -10.73 -28.83 -2.22
N ARG A 91 -9.84 -27.98 -1.73
CA ARG A 91 -10.10 -27.19 -0.52
C ARG A 91 -11.16 -26.11 -0.74
N LEU A 92 -11.13 -25.42 -1.88
CA LEU A 92 -12.19 -24.46 -2.24
C LEU A 92 -13.55 -25.15 -2.27
N PHE A 93 -13.63 -26.36 -2.84
CA PHE A 93 -14.85 -27.16 -2.83
C PHE A 93 -15.33 -27.48 -1.40
N HIS A 94 -14.44 -27.88 -0.50
CA HIS A 94 -14.79 -28.13 0.91
C HIS A 94 -15.18 -26.85 1.67
N MET A 95 -14.78 -25.67 1.18
CA MET A 95 -15.23 -24.36 1.69
C MET A 95 -16.59 -23.93 1.09
N GLY A 96 -17.20 -24.75 0.23
CA GLY A 96 -18.47 -24.47 -0.42
C GLY A 96 -18.35 -23.65 -1.71
N LEU A 97 -17.15 -23.55 -2.29
CA LEU A 97 -16.88 -22.81 -3.51
C LEU A 97 -16.61 -23.78 -4.66
N ASP A 98 -17.44 -23.73 -5.71
CA ASP A 98 -17.13 -24.42 -6.96
C ASP A 98 -16.22 -23.53 -7.82
N ALA A 99 -14.99 -23.99 -8.06
CA ALA A 99 -13.96 -23.23 -8.75
C ALA A 99 -13.34 -24.06 -9.87
N ARG A 100 -12.95 -23.39 -10.95
CA ARG A 100 -12.15 -23.96 -12.03
C ARG A 100 -10.78 -23.32 -12.04
N GLY A 101 -9.76 -24.10 -12.36
CA GLY A 101 -8.39 -23.62 -12.41
C GLY A 101 -7.60 -24.30 -13.51
N ALA A 102 -6.61 -23.59 -14.02
CA ALA A 102 -5.63 -24.11 -14.95
C ALA A 102 -4.23 -23.64 -14.53
N VAL A 103 -3.22 -24.45 -14.84
CA VAL A 103 -1.81 -24.09 -14.72
C VAL A 103 -1.19 -24.22 -16.10
N SER A 104 -0.45 -23.20 -16.50
CA SER A 104 0.35 -23.17 -17.71
C SER A 104 1.46 -22.13 -17.55
N SER A 105 2.37 -22.06 -18.52
CA SER A 105 3.50 -21.13 -18.48
C SER A 105 3.12 -19.66 -18.72
N THR A 106 1.86 -19.36 -19.06
CA THR A 106 1.41 -17.97 -19.24
C THR A 106 0.12 -17.65 -18.48
N PRO A 107 -0.03 -16.41 -17.97
CA PRO A 107 -1.29 -15.99 -17.35
C PRO A 107 -2.45 -16.02 -18.36
N GLY A 108 -2.19 -15.62 -19.61
CA GLY A 108 -3.20 -15.59 -20.66
C GLY A 108 -3.77 -16.95 -21.02
N LEU A 109 -2.93 -17.98 -21.13
CA LEU A 109 -3.39 -19.35 -21.39
C LEU A 109 -4.14 -19.93 -20.18
N SER A 110 -3.60 -19.75 -18.97
CA SER A 110 -4.25 -20.19 -17.73
C SER A 110 -5.66 -19.57 -17.59
N TRP A 111 -5.78 -18.28 -17.93
CA TRP A 111 -7.07 -17.57 -17.95
C TRP A 111 -8.04 -18.13 -18.99
N ALA A 112 -7.56 -18.34 -20.22
CA ALA A 112 -8.37 -18.86 -21.32
C ALA A 112 -8.93 -20.26 -20.99
N VAL A 113 -8.08 -21.15 -20.50
CA VAL A 113 -8.41 -22.56 -20.24
C VAL A 113 -9.30 -22.72 -19.00
N SER A 114 -9.10 -21.91 -17.96
CA SER A 114 -9.96 -21.94 -16.76
C SER A 114 -11.39 -21.48 -17.03
N ARG A 115 -11.59 -20.50 -17.92
CA ARG A 115 -12.93 -19.95 -18.21
C ARG A 115 -13.64 -20.58 -19.39
N PHE A 116 -12.92 -20.92 -20.45
CA PHE A 116 -13.50 -21.40 -21.70
C PHE A 116 -13.16 -22.86 -22.01
N GLY A 117 -12.24 -23.46 -21.27
CA GLY A 117 -11.82 -24.86 -21.43
C GLY A 117 -12.24 -25.76 -20.26
N ASN A 118 -11.53 -26.88 -20.13
CA ASN A 118 -11.77 -27.90 -19.11
C ASN A 118 -10.92 -27.70 -17.84
N GLY A 119 -10.12 -26.63 -17.76
CA GLY A 119 -9.11 -26.47 -16.71
C GLY A 119 -7.95 -27.48 -16.82
N GLY A 120 -7.17 -27.62 -15.76
CA GLY A 120 -6.09 -28.60 -15.66
C GLY A 120 -4.68 -28.05 -15.90
N ILE A 121 -3.73 -28.94 -16.10
CA ILE A 121 -2.34 -28.58 -16.42
C ILE A 121 -2.20 -28.58 -17.95
N VAL A 122 -1.63 -27.51 -18.50
CA VAL A 122 -1.32 -27.40 -19.93
C VAL A 122 0.18 -27.26 -20.07
N GLU A 123 0.80 -28.23 -20.72
CA GLU A 123 2.23 -28.23 -21.02
C GLU A 123 2.51 -27.26 -22.19
N ASP A 124 3.74 -26.77 -22.29
CA ASP A 124 4.13 -25.75 -23.28
C ASP A 124 3.85 -26.20 -24.72
N GLU A 125 4.09 -27.48 -25.02
CA GLU A 125 3.87 -28.07 -26.34
C GLU A 125 2.39 -28.14 -26.74
N GLU A 126 1.47 -28.07 -25.76
CA GLU A 126 0.02 -28.15 -25.97
C GLU A 126 -0.63 -26.77 -26.11
N THR A 127 0.10 -25.68 -25.83
CA THR A 127 -0.38 -24.29 -25.80
C THR A 127 -1.27 -23.94 -26.99
N GLU A 128 -0.75 -24.09 -28.21
CA GLU A 128 -1.47 -23.71 -29.42
C GLU A 128 -2.67 -24.63 -29.66
N HIS A 129 -2.51 -25.93 -29.47
CA HIS A 129 -3.57 -26.92 -29.67
C HIS A 129 -4.76 -26.69 -28.73
N VAL A 130 -4.51 -26.36 -27.46
CA VAL A 130 -5.53 -26.09 -26.46
C VAL A 130 -6.20 -24.74 -26.69
N LEU A 131 -5.44 -23.73 -27.16
CA LEU A 131 -5.97 -22.37 -27.37
C LEU A 131 -6.83 -22.26 -28.63
N MET A 132 -6.46 -22.92 -29.73
CA MET A 132 -7.15 -22.85 -31.03
C MET A 132 -8.67 -23.07 -30.98
N PRO A 133 -9.23 -24.09 -30.31
CA PRO A 133 -10.67 -24.34 -30.27
C PRO A 133 -11.45 -23.37 -29.37
N LEU A 134 -10.77 -22.52 -28.58
CA LEU A 134 -11.43 -21.57 -27.70
C LEU A 134 -11.99 -20.38 -28.50
N PRO A 135 -13.08 -19.74 -28.05
CA PRO A 135 -13.62 -18.55 -28.71
C PRO A 135 -12.63 -17.38 -28.60
N VAL A 136 -12.69 -16.42 -29.52
CA VAL A 136 -11.82 -15.21 -29.46
C VAL A 136 -12.00 -14.38 -28.17
N ALA A 137 -13.12 -14.54 -27.46
CA ALA A 137 -13.32 -13.98 -26.13
C ALA A 137 -12.33 -14.52 -25.08
N ALA A 138 -11.77 -15.71 -25.31
CA ALA A 138 -10.74 -16.32 -24.47
C ALA A 138 -9.42 -15.52 -24.44
N LEU A 139 -9.24 -14.55 -25.35
CA LEU A 139 -8.08 -13.66 -25.39
C LEU A 139 -8.24 -12.41 -24.51
N ARG A 140 -9.24 -12.30 -23.64
CA ARG A 140 -9.47 -11.11 -22.78
C ARG A 140 -9.58 -9.80 -23.57
N LEU A 141 -10.24 -9.86 -24.71
CA LEU A 141 -10.46 -8.71 -25.58
C LEU A 141 -11.68 -7.92 -25.11
N GLU A 142 -11.68 -6.62 -25.41
CA GLU A 142 -12.87 -5.78 -25.24
C GLU A 142 -14.05 -6.33 -26.04
N GLU A 143 -15.26 -6.22 -25.48
CA GLU A 143 -16.48 -6.79 -26.06
C GLU A 143 -16.73 -6.30 -27.50
N GLN A 144 -16.42 -5.03 -27.77
CA GLN A 144 -16.54 -4.45 -29.12
C GLN A 144 -15.63 -5.16 -30.15
N ILE A 145 -14.41 -5.55 -29.76
CA ILE A 145 -13.48 -6.29 -30.62
C ILE A 145 -14.00 -7.71 -30.85
N VAL A 146 -14.48 -8.37 -29.80
CA VAL A 146 -15.07 -9.72 -29.88
C VAL A 146 -16.27 -9.73 -30.84
N GLU A 147 -17.19 -8.76 -30.74
CA GLU A 147 -18.33 -8.64 -31.64
C GLU A 147 -17.89 -8.38 -33.09
N ALA A 148 -16.91 -7.51 -33.29
CA ALA A 148 -16.40 -7.18 -34.63
C ALA A 148 -15.75 -8.40 -35.30
N LEU A 149 -14.98 -9.20 -34.56
CA LEU A 149 -14.40 -10.47 -35.02
C LEU A 149 -15.51 -11.47 -35.40
N LYS A 150 -16.51 -11.64 -34.53
CA LYS A 150 -17.66 -12.53 -34.78
C LYS A 150 -18.44 -12.13 -36.03
N LYS A 151 -18.67 -10.83 -36.28
CA LYS A 151 -19.34 -10.31 -37.49
C LYS A 151 -18.59 -10.66 -38.78
N LEU A 152 -17.30 -10.98 -38.70
CA LEU A 152 -16.45 -11.36 -39.83
C LEU A 152 -16.24 -12.87 -39.94
N GLY A 153 -16.92 -13.65 -39.09
CA GLY A 153 -16.79 -15.11 -39.06
C GLY A 153 -15.57 -15.62 -38.29
N LEU A 154 -14.76 -14.73 -37.68
CA LEU A 154 -13.62 -15.09 -36.84
C LEU A 154 -14.13 -15.33 -35.42
N LYS A 155 -14.50 -16.58 -35.12
CA LYS A 155 -15.17 -16.94 -33.87
C LYS A 155 -14.22 -17.58 -32.86
N TYR A 156 -13.21 -18.28 -33.34
CA TYR A 156 -12.26 -19.06 -32.55
C TYR A 156 -10.85 -18.47 -32.64
N VAL A 157 -10.01 -18.75 -31.65
CA VAL A 157 -8.61 -18.29 -31.66
C VAL A 157 -7.87 -18.88 -32.85
N GLY A 158 -8.18 -20.11 -33.25
CA GLY A 158 -7.64 -20.74 -34.46
C GLY A 158 -7.90 -19.95 -35.75
N ASP A 159 -8.96 -19.12 -35.79
CA ASP A 159 -9.27 -18.29 -36.96
C ASP A 159 -8.32 -17.08 -37.09
N VAL A 160 -7.69 -16.66 -35.98
CA VAL A 160 -6.82 -15.48 -35.92
C VAL A 160 -5.36 -15.79 -35.69
N ILE A 161 -5.03 -16.97 -35.15
CA ILE A 161 -3.67 -17.34 -34.72
C ILE A 161 -2.64 -17.34 -35.85
N HIS A 162 -3.05 -17.76 -37.05
CA HIS A 162 -2.24 -17.78 -38.26
C HIS A 162 -2.62 -16.69 -39.27
N ALA A 163 -3.56 -15.81 -38.93
CA ALA A 163 -4.01 -14.77 -39.83
C ALA A 163 -2.90 -13.70 -40.01
N PRO A 164 -2.84 -13.04 -41.18
CA PRO A 164 -1.86 -11.98 -41.41
C PRO A 164 -1.97 -10.86 -40.36
N ARG A 165 -0.88 -10.60 -39.64
CA ARG A 165 -0.84 -9.68 -38.50
C ARG A 165 -1.16 -8.23 -38.89
N ALA A 166 -0.61 -7.73 -40.00
CA ALA A 166 -0.78 -6.32 -40.40
C ALA A 166 -2.25 -5.91 -40.66
N PRO A 167 -3.06 -6.69 -41.40
CA PRO A 167 -4.50 -6.45 -41.53
C PRO A 167 -5.25 -6.49 -40.20
N LEU A 168 -4.92 -7.41 -39.30
CA LEU A 168 -5.55 -7.50 -37.98
C LEU A 168 -5.28 -6.25 -37.15
N THR A 169 -4.01 -5.83 -37.04
CA THR A 169 -3.64 -4.61 -36.29
C THR A 169 -4.34 -3.37 -36.85
N ARG A 170 -4.38 -3.22 -38.18
CA ARG A 170 -5.02 -2.07 -38.83
C ARG A 170 -6.52 -1.97 -38.50
N ARG A 171 -7.18 -3.11 -38.33
CA ARG A 171 -8.64 -3.18 -38.17
C ARG A 171 -9.11 -3.25 -36.72
N PHE A 172 -8.38 -3.94 -35.87
CA PHE A 172 -8.78 -4.23 -34.48
C PHE A 172 -7.81 -3.63 -33.44
N GLY A 173 -6.77 -2.94 -33.89
CA GLY A 173 -5.74 -2.37 -33.02
C GLY A 173 -4.70 -3.39 -32.58
N GLN A 174 -3.70 -2.92 -31.82
CA GLN A 174 -2.59 -3.74 -31.33
C GLN A 174 -3.00 -4.69 -30.20
N ALA A 175 -4.07 -4.37 -29.46
CA ALA A 175 -4.51 -5.13 -28.29
C ALA A 175 -4.83 -6.60 -28.63
N LEU A 176 -5.41 -6.88 -29.80
CA LEU A 176 -5.68 -8.25 -30.26
C LEU A 176 -4.40 -9.09 -30.35
N LEU A 177 -3.37 -8.55 -31.02
CA LEU A 177 -2.12 -9.27 -31.21
C LEU A 177 -1.34 -9.39 -29.90
N LEU A 178 -1.33 -8.34 -29.08
CA LEU A 178 -0.69 -8.39 -27.76
C LEU A 178 -1.29 -9.52 -26.91
N ARG A 179 -2.62 -9.60 -26.83
CA ARG A 179 -3.29 -10.65 -26.05
C ARG A 179 -3.08 -12.06 -26.60
N LEU A 180 -3.03 -12.19 -27.92
CA LEU A 180 -2.71 -13.45 -28.58
C LEU A 180 -1.26 -13.87 -28.27
N ASP A 181 -0.30 -12.96 -28.40
CA ASP A 181 1.11 -13.25 -28.16
C ASP A 181 1.40 -13.54 -26.68
N GLN A 182 0.72 -12.85 -25.76
CA GLN A 182 0.76 -13.15 -24.32
C GLN A 182 0.21 -14.55 -24.00
N ALA A 183 -0.93 -14.93 -24.59
CA ALA A 183 -1.48 -16.28 -24.40
C ALA A 183 -0.55 -17.36 -24.96
N LEU A 184 0.16 -17.08 -26.06
CA LEU A 184 1.12 -17.99 -26.69
C LEU A 184 2.53 -17.95 -26.07
N GLY A 185 2.78 -17.11 -25.07
CA GLY A 185 4.09 -16.98 -24.43
C GLY A 185 5.17 -16.30 -25.29
N ARG A 186 4.77 -15.61 -26.36
CA ARG A 186 5.69 -14.85 -27.24
C ARG A 186 6.02 -13.48 -26.66
N GLU A 187 5.11 -12.94 -25.85
CA GLU A 187 5.26 -11.68 -25.12
C GLU A 187 4.97 -11.94 -23.63
N GLU A 188 5.78 -11.36 -22.75
CA GLU A 188 5.60 -11.54 -21.30
C GLU A 188 4.39 -10.74 -20.79
N GLU A 189 3.64 -11.35 -19.86
CA GLU A 189 2.57 -10.67 -19.14
C GLU A 189 2.89 -10.65 -17.65
N PRO A 190 3.21 -9.48 -17.06
CA PRO A 190 3.54 -9.40 -15.64
C PRO A 190 2.29 -9.60 -14.78
N ILE A 191 2.39 -10.46 -13.77
CA ILE A 191 1.38 -10.58 -12.70
C ILE A 191 1.74 -9.55 -11.63
N SER A 192 0.87 -8.55 -11.42
CA SER A 192 1.03 -7.57 -10.35
C SER A 192 0.37 -8.10 -9.07
N PRO A 193 1.15 -8.53 -8.05
CA PRO A 193 0.59 -9.06 -6.83
C PRO A 193 -0.19 -7.99 -6.07
N ARG A 194 -1.27 -8.41 -5.42
CA ARG A 194 -2.16 -7.55 -4.65
C ARG A 194 -1.52 -6.95 -3.38
N ARG A 195 -0.43 -7.56 -2.89
CA ARG A 195 0.29 -7.18 -1.66
C ARG A 195 1.80 -7.10 -1.93
N PRO A 196 2.54 -6.32 -1.12
CA PRO A 196 4.00 -6.33 -1.16
C PRO A 196 4.56 -7.74 -0.93
N VAL A 197 5.50 -8.14 -1.77
CA VAL A 197 6.18 -9.43 -1.64
C VAL A 197 7.20 -9.35 -0.53
N ALA A 198 7.14 -10.29 0.42
CA ALA A 198 8.09 -10.35 1.51
C ALA A 198 9.50 -10.65 0.99
N SER A 199 10.48 -9.84 1.39
CA SER A 199 11.89 -10.04 1.01
C SER A 199 12.49 -11.32 1.60
N LEU A 200 12.01 -11.70 2.78
CA LEU A 200 12.27 -12.96 3.45
C LEU A 200 10.99 -13.41 4.13
N SER A 201 10.77 -14.72 4.17
CA SER A 201 9.66 -15.32 4.88
C SER A 201 10.09 -16.64 5.49
N SER A 202 9.56 -16.96 6.67
CA SER A 202 9.66 -18.28 7.26
C SER A 202 8.28 -18.68 7.78
N GLU A 203 7.89 -19.92 7.56
CA GLU A 203 6.60 -20.44 8.01
C GLU A 203 6.73 -21.74 8.78
N ARG A 204 5.73 -22.00 9.64
CA ARG A 204 5.52 -23.26 10.33
C ARG A 204 4.09 -23.72 10.13
N ARG A 205 3.95 -24.94 9.61
CA ARG A 205 2.69 -25.68 9.54
C ARG A 205 2.59 -26.56 10.78
N LEU A 206 1.47 -26.47 11.47
CA LEU A 206 1.24 -27.10 12.77
C LEU A 206 0.41 -28.36 12.59
N ILE A 207 0.68 -29.38 13.41
CA ILE A 207 -0.12 -30.62 13.43
C ILE A 207 -1.43 -30.36 14.19
N GLU A 208 -1.32 -29.69 15.34
CA GLU A 208 -2.46 -29.27 16.14
C GLU A 208 -2.62 -27.74 16.03
N PRO A 209 -3.83 -27.25 15.70
CA PRO A 209 -4.09 -25.82 15.65
C PRO A 209 -3.90 -25.17 17.03
N ILE A 210 -3.37 -23.94 17.04
CA ILE A 210 -3.16 -23.15 18.26
C ILE A 210 -4.12 -21.97 18.33
N GLY A 211 -4.51 -21.55 19.53
CA GLY A 211 -5.48 -20.45 19.69
C GLY A 211 -5.11 -19.41 20.73
N THR A 212 -4.21 -19.72 21.68
CA THR A 212 -3.87 -18.76 22.73
C THR A 212 -2.73 -17.83 22.32
N GLU A 213 -2.72 -16.63 22.88
CA GLU A 213 -1.66 -15.65 22.64
C GLU A 213 -0.28 -16.20 23.00
N GLU A 214 -0.16 -16.94 24.11
CA GLU A 214 1.11 -17.55 24.54
C GLU A 214 1.62 -18.57 23.52
N GLN A 215 0.72 -19.37 22.94
CA GLN A 215 1.08 -20.34 21.90
C GLN A 215 1.54 -19.63 20.62
N ILE A 216 0.81 -18.59 20.20
CA ILE A 216 1.14 -17.78 19.01
C ILE A 216 2.51 -17.14 19.18
N LEU A 217 2.79 -16.52 20.33
CA LEU A 217 4.08 -15.90 20.63
C LEU A 217 5.22 -16.92 20.70
N ALA A 218 4.98 -18.09 21.30
CA ALA A 218 5.98 -19.16 21.36
C ALA A 218 6.34 -19.70 19.96
N VAL A 219 5.36 -19.85 19.06
CA VAL A 219 5.63 -20.21 17.66
C VAL A 219 6.31 -19.06 16.91
N THR A 220 5.86 -17.83 17.09
CA THR A 220 6.47 -16.63 16.48
C THR A 220 7.96 -16.52 16.81
N GLY A 221 8.33 -16.73 18.08
CA GLY A 221 9.75 -16.76 18.49
C GLY A 221 10.55 -17.86 17.78
N ARG A 222 9.99 -19.06 17.61
CA ARG A 222 10.64 -20.17 16.88
C ARG A 222 10.79 -19.88 15.39
N VAL A 223 9.80 -19.24 14.77
CA VAL A 223 9.88 -18.81 13.36
C VAL A 223 10.94 -17.71 13.21
N ALA A 224 10.99 -16.75 14.13
CA ALA A 224 12.01 -15.70 14.12
C ALA A 224 13.44 -16.27 14.27
N VAL A 225 13.63 -17.31 15.09
CA VAL A 225 14.91 -18.06 15.16
C VAL A 225 15.27 -18.68 13.81
N SER A 226 14.28 -19.24 13.10
CA SER A 226 14.51 -19.86 11.78
C SER A 226 14.83 -18.83 10.69
N LEU A 227 14.36 -17.59 10.85
CA LEU A 227 14.53 -16.48 9.91
C LEU A 227 15.88 -15.76 10.08
N LYS A 228 16.43 -15.75 11.30
CA LYS A 228 17.68 -15.04 11.65
C LYS A 228 18.87 -15.39 10.74
N PRO A 229 19.17 -16.67 10.44
CA PRO A 229 20.32 -17.00 9.57
C PRO A 229 20.22 -16.38 8.17
N SER A 230 19.01 -16.28 7.61
CA SER A 230 18.80 -15.65 6.29
C SER A 230 18.99 -14.14 6.32
N LEU A 231 18.65 -13.48 7.43
CA LEU A 231 18.93 -12.06 7.65
C LEU A 231 20.44 -11.82 7.79
N GLU A 232 21.12 -12.66 8.57
CA GLU A 232 22.58 -12.60 8.78
C GLU A 232 23.35 -12.83 7.48
N ALA A 233 22.98 -13.85 6.70
CA ALA A 233 23.60 -14.14 5.41
C ALA A 233 23.48 -12.98 4.41
N ARG A 234 22.48 -12.11 4.58
CA ARG A 234 22.26 -10.91 3.76
C ARG A 234 22.84 -9.63 4.37
N GLY A 235 23.47 -9.69 5.56
CA GLY A 235 23.92 -8.51 6.29
C GLY A 235 22.79 -7.53 6.58
N ALA A 236 21.57 -8.04 6.83
CA ALA A 236 20.35 -7.24 6.90
C ALA A 236 19.61 -7.43 8.23
N GLY A 237 18.80 -6.44 8.59
CA GLY A 237 17.87 -6.48 9.72
C GLY A 237 16.49 -6.01 9.27
N GLY A 238 15.45 -6.68 9.76
CA GLY A 238 14.08 -6.31 9.43
C GLY A 238 13.70 -4.96 10.05
N ARG A 239 12.95 -4.17 9.29
CA ARG A 239 12.35 -2.89 9.68
C ARG A 239 10.84 -2.99 9.82
N VAL A 240 10.22 -3.83 8.98
CA VAL A 240 8.79 -4.09 9.01
C VAL A 240 8.59 -5.59 8.94
N PHE A 241 7.97 -6.14 9.99
CA PHE A 241 7.62 -7.54 10.09
C PHE A 241 6.11 -7.68 9.99
N GLU A 242 5.68 -8.79 9.38
CA GLU A 242 4.27 -9.17 9.33
C GLU A 242 4.13 -10.62 9.78
N LEU A 243 3.27 -10.83 10.78
CA LEU A 243 2.82 -12.13 11.23
C LEU A 243 1.51 -12.45 10.53
N VAL A 244 1.51 -13.54 9.77
CA VAL A 244 0.34 -14.06 9.05
C VAL A 244 -0.12 -15.34 9.74
N LEU A 245 -1.36 -15.36 10.19
CA LEU A 245 -2.00 -16.49 10.88
C LEU A 245 -3.10 -17.06 9.98
N PHE A 246 -2.96 -18.31 9.57
CA PHE A 246 -3.97 -19.01 8.77
C PHE A 246 -4.80 -19.90 9.69
N ARG A 247 -6.09 -19.59 9.77
CA ARG A 247 -7.07 -20.34 10.56
C ARG A 247 -7.54 -21.57 9.79
N VAL A 248 -7.95 -22.61 10.51
CA VAL A 248 -8.40 -23.89 9.92
C VAL A 248 -9.58 -23.71 8.95
N ASP A 249 -10.47 -22.76 9.21
CA ASP A 249 -11.63 -22.45 8.37
C ASP A 249 -11.31 -21.53 7.18
N GLY A 250 -10.03 -21.22 6.96
CA GLY A 250 -9.55 -20.44 5.83
C GLY A 250 -9.45 -18.93 6.09
N ARG A 251 -9.88 -18.41 7.24
CA ARG A 251 -9.63 -17.00 7.59
C ARG A 251 -8.14 -16.73 7.78
N VAL A 252 -7.67 -15.57 7.34
CA VAL A 252 -6.28 -15.17 7.45
C VAL A 252 -6.16 -13.83 8.17
N PHE A 253 -5.39 -13.82 9.25
CA PHE A 253 -5.12 -12.62 10.04
C PHE A 253 -3.70 -12.15 9.75
N ARG A 254 -3.53 -10.83 9.57
CA ARG A 254 -2.23 -10.21 9.30
C ARG A 254 -1.98 -9.12 10.31
N ILE A 255 -0.84 -9.22 10.97
CA ILE A 255 -0.46 -8.34 12.06
C ILE A 255 0.90 -7.78 11.69
N SER A 256 1.01 -6.47 11.57
CA SER A 256 2.27 -5.81 11.21
C SER A 256 2.86 -5.06 12.39
N VAL A 257 4.18 -5.12 12.52
CA VAL A 257 4.95 -4.33 13.50
C VAL A 257 6.18 -3.74 12.81
N GLY A 258 6.59 -2.56 13.26
CA GLY A 258 7.77 -1.87 12.77
C GLY A 258 8.87 -1.79 13.81
N ALA A 259 10.11 -1.64 13.35
CA ALA A 259 11.28 -1.37 14.16
C ALA A 259 11.98 -0.10 13.67
N SER A 260 12.46 0.72 14.59
CA SER A 260 13.15 1.98 14.32
C SER A 260 14.59 1.77 13.88
N ARG A 261 15.18 0.62 14.27
CA ARG A 261 16.50 0.15 13.81
C ARG A 261 16.35 -1.20 13.12
N PRO A 262 17.29 -1.58 12.22
CA PRO A 262 17.34 -2.93 11.66
C PRO A 262 17.37 -3.94 12.81
N LEU A 263 16.41 -4.86 12.85
CA LEU A 263 16.25 -5.83 13.93
C LEU A 263 16.42 -7.26 13.40
N ARG A 264 17.21 -8.08 14.10
CA ARG A 264 17.39 -9.51 13.78
C ARG A 264 17.22 -10.44 14.96
N GLU A 265 17.12 -9.91 16.19
CA GLU A 265 17.11 -10.71 17.41
C GLU A 265 15.71 -11.29 17.67
N PRO A 266 15.52 -12.62 17.69
CA PRO A 266 14.20 -13.24 17.74
C PRO A 266 13.35 -12.84 18.95
N LYS A 267 13.98 -12.68 20.12
CA LYS A 267 13.28 -12.26 21.34
C LYS A 267 12.68 -10.87 21.21
N LEU A 268 13.40 -9.94 20.59
CA LEU A 268 12.92 -8.58 20.38
C LEU A 268 11.80 -8.55 19.33
N VAL A 269 11.93 -9.30 18.24
CA VAL A 269 10.87 -9.44 17.23
C VAL A 269 9.59 -9.99 17.87
N ALA A 270 9.68 -11.06 18.65
CA ALA A 270 8.53 -11.62 19.37
C ALA A 270 7.94 -10.63 20.39
N GLY A 271 8.79 -9.84 21.06
CA GLY A 271 8.35 -8.80 21.98
C GLY A 271 7.49 -7.71 21.32
N LEU A 272 7.81 -7.30 20.09
CA LEU A 272 6.98 -6.36 19.33
C LEU A 272 5.59 -6.94 19.02
N PHE A 273 5.53 -8.22 18.65
CA PHE A 273 4.25 -8.90 18.43
C PHE A 273 3.45 -9.07 19.71
N SER A 274 4.09 -9.28 20.87
CA SER A 274 3.39 -9.33 22.16
C SER A 274 2.69 -8.00 22.46
N GLU A 275 3.37 -6.87 22.28
CA GLU A 275 2.75 -5.55 22.47
C GLU A 275 1.59 -5.32 21.49
N ARG A 276 1.76 -5.75 20.23
CA ARG A 276 0.72 -5.58 19.21
C ARG A 276 -0.49 -6.49 19.47
N LEU A 277 -0.28 -7.76 19.78
CA LEU A 277 -1.33 -8.73 20.09
C LEU A 277 -2.15 -8.28 21.30
N HIS A 278 -1.50 -7.82 22.36
CA HIS A 278 -2.18 -7.29 23.54
C HIS A 278 -3.06 -6.07 23.23
N ALA A 279 -2.69 -5.25 22.22
CA ALA A 279 -3.50 -4.10 21.80
C ALA A 279 -4.71 -4.47 20.94
N ILE A 280 -4.67 -5.62 20.25
CA ILE A 280 -5.71 -6.08 19.31
C ILE A 280 -6.36 -7.39 19.75
N TYR A 281 -6.25 -7.74 21.04
CA TYR A 281 -6.69 -9.04 21.56
C TYR A 281 -8.15 -9.33 21.20
N ASP A 282 -9.03 -8.34 21.32
CA ASP A 282 -10.45 -8.46 21.00
C ASP A 282 -10.73 -8.62 19.49
N ASP A 283 -9.78 -8.26 18.62
CA ASP A 283 -9.92 -8.36 17.16
C ASP A 283 -9.47 -9.74 16.61
N ILE A 284 -8.76 -10.54 17.41
CA ILE A 284 -8.23 -11.84 16.99
C ILE A 284 -9.10 -12.95 17.57
N ASP A 285 -10.13 -13.32 16.80
CA ASP A 285 -10.89 -14.54 17.05
C ASP A 285 -10.12 -15.76 16.52
N ALA A 286 -9.54 -16.53 17.43
CA ALA A 286 -8.83 -17.77 17.09
C ALA A 286 -9.76 -18.86 16.54
N GLY A 287 -11.07 -18.84 16.82
CA GLY A 287 -12.02 -19.85 16.35
C GLY A 287 -11.55 -21.30 16.60
N TYR A 288 -11.40 -22.07 15.51
CA TYR A 288 -10.89 -23.45 15.52
C TYR A 288 -9.35 -23.58 15.63
N GLY A 289 -8.66 -22.45 15.84
CA GLY A 289 -7.22 -22.36 15.92
C GLY A 289 -6.53 -22.11 14.57
N PHE A 290 -5.28 -21.71 14.66
CA PHE A 290 -4.37 -21.43 13.55
C PHE A 290 -3.53 -22.66 13.22
N GLU A 291 -3.52 -23.07 11.95
CA GLU A 291 -2.77 -24.22 11.44
C GLU A 291 -1.46 -23.83 10.75
N ILE A 292 -1.31 -22.58 10.31
CA ILE A 292 -0.08 -22.05 9.74
C ILE A 292 0.24 -20.70 10.36
N LEU A 293 1.49 -20.54 10.75
CA LEU A 293 2.05 -19.26 11.20
C LEU A 293 3.23 -18.91 10.31
N ARG A 294 3.18 -17.73 9.69
CA ARG A 294 4.23 -17.22 8.80
C ARG A 294 4.72 -15.87 9.30
N LEU A 295 6.03 -15.69 9.35
CA LEU A 295 6.68 -14.43 9.65
C LEU A 295 7.38 -13.90 8.40
N ASN A 296 6.92 -12.74 7.94
CA ASN A 296 7.42 -12.03 6.78
C ASN A 296 8.29 -10.84 7.20
N VAL A 297 9.34 -10.58 6.42
CA VAL A 297 10.10 -9.32 6.44
C VAL A 297 9.72 -8.52 5.21
N LEU A 298 8.79 -7.58 5.37
CA LEU A 298 8.29 -6.74 4.29
C LEU A 298 9.30 -5.66 3.88
N ARG A 299 10.05 -5.15 4.86
CA ARG A 299 11.16 -4.22 4.64
C ARG A 299 12.33 -4.60 5.53
N HIS A 300 13.53 -4.55 4.97
CA HIS A 300 14.79 -4.69 5.69
C HIS A 300 15.73 -3.55 5.29
N ASP A 301 16.66 -3.25 6.18
CA ASP A 301 17.75 -2.31 5.95
C ASP A 301 19.09 -3.02 6.29
N PRO A 302 20.24 -2.52 5.81
CA PRO A 302 21.55 -3.06 6.17
C PRO A 302 21.75 -3.08 7.69
N PHE A 303 22.27 -4.19 8.21
CA PHE A 303 22.59 -4.36 9.63
C PHE A 303 24.11 -4.30 9.80
N ASN A 304 24.61 -3.15 10.24
CA ASN A 304 26.03 -2.98 10.52
C ASN A 304 26.34 -3.51 11.93
N ASP A 305 27.06 -4.62 12.00
CA ASP A 305 27.74 -5.12 13.21
C ASP A 305 28.95 -4.24 13.55
N MET A 306 28.73 -2.93 13.72
CA MET A 306 29.72 -2.06 14.32
C MET A 306 29.82 -2.45 15.79
N GLN A 307 30.93 -3.07 16.20
CA GLN A 307 31.30 -3.31 17.59
C GLN A 307 31.12 -2.00 18.38
N GLY A 308 30.43 -2.07 19.53
CA GLY A 308 30.18 -0.91 20.37
C GLY A 308 31.48 -0.29 20.84
N ASP A 309 31.60 1.03 20.71
CA ASP A 309 32.59 1.79 21.46
C ASP A 309 32.36 1.54 22.96
N PHE A 310 33.42 1.50 23.75
CA PHE A 310 33.36 1.09 25.16
C PHE A 310 32.65 2.12 26.07
N GLU A 311 32.24 3.26 25.53
CA GLU A 311 31.50 4.30 26.24
C GLU A 311 29.99 4.01 26.19
N GLY A 312 29.32 4.00 27.36
CA GLY A 312 27.94 3.57 27.54
C GLY A 312 26.83 4.32 26.78
N ASP A 313 27.16 5.29 25.93
CA ASP A 313 26.23 6.12 25.15
C ASP A 313 25.32 5.27 24.24
N ARG A 314 25.80 4.11 23.77
CA ARG A 314 25.01 3.19 22.93
C ARG A 314 23.90 2.47 23.70
N GLN A 315 24.02 2.35 25.02
CA GLN A 315 23.02 1.65 25.85
C GLN A 315 21.74 2.49 25.99
N ASP A 316 21.89 3.81 26.11
CA ASP A 316 20.77 4.76 26.14
C ASP A 316 20.07 4.85 24.77
N GLU A 317 20.81 4.79 23.66
CA GLU A 317 20.22 4.74 22.32
C GLU A 317 19.42 3.45 22.05
N ILE A 318 19.92 2.30 22.52
CA ILE A 318 19.20 1.02 22.42
C ILE A 318 17.93 1.09 23.28
N SER A 319 17.99 1.72 24.45
CA SER A 319 16.83 1.93 25.32
C SER A 319 15.74 2.77 24.64
N LEU A 320 16.11 3.91 24.03
CA LEU A 320 15.16 4.79 23.33
C LEU A 320 14.53 4.11 22.10
N SER A 321 15.35 3.46 21.26
CA SER A 321 14.82 2.74 20.09
C SER A 321 13.87 1.61 20.48
N THR A 322 14.23 0.82 21.50
CA THR A 322 13.34 -0.23 22.03
C THR A 322 12.04 0.34 22.60
N PHE A 323 12.10 1.48 23.29
CA PHE A 323 10.93 2.18 23.79
C PHE A 323 10.00 2.62 22.64
N VAL A 324 10.55 3.32 21.63
CA VAL A 324 9.79 3.77 20.46
C VAL A 324 9.13 2.61 19.75
N ASP A 325 9.84 1.50 19.58
CA ASP A 325 9.33 0.32 18.87
C ASP A 325 8.17 -0.34 19.63
N ARG A 326 8.29 -0.52 20.96
CA ARG A 326 7.23 -1.12 21.78
C ARG A 326 5.97 -0.25 21.85
N VAL A 327 6.15 1.05 22.07
CA VAL A 327 5.02 1.99 22.15
C VAL A 327 4.32 2.09 20.79
N SER A 328 5.08 2.15 19.69
CA SER A 328 4.51 2.18 18.34
C SER A 328 3.83 0.87 17.96
N ALA A 329 4.35 -0.28 18.38
CA ALA A 329 3.70 -1.57 18.17
C ALA A 329 2.34 -1.65 18.89
N ARG A 330 2.24 -1.09 20.10
CA ARG A 330 1.01 -1.10 20.90
C ARG A 330 -0.01 -0.06 20.42
N LEU A 331 0.41 1.20 20.29
CA LEU A 331 -0.46 2.36 20.08
C LEU A 331 -0.57 2.81 18.61
N GLY A 332 0.20 2.19 17.72
CA GLY A 332 0.25 2.54 16.30
C GLY A 332 1.48 3.39 15.93
N ARG A 333 1.86 3.34 14.65
CA ARG A 333 3.08 3.97 14.11
C ARG A 333 3.17 5.47 14.38
N ASP A 334 2.04 6.17 14.33
CA ASP A 334 1.99 7.64 14.37
C ASP A 334 1.88 8.20 15.80
N CYS A 335 1.84 7.35 16.83
CA CYS A 335 1.66 7.79 18.23
C CYS A 335 2.86 8.59 18.77
N LEU A 336 4.06 8.36 18.22
CA LEU A 336 5.28 9.08 18.56
C LEU A 336 5.78 9.78 17.31
N GLN A 337 5.94 11.10 17.40
CA GLN A 337 6.39 11.94 16.29
C GLN A 337 7.70 12.63 16.62
N SER A 338 8.45 12.94 15.58
CA SER A 338 9.71 13.66 15.63
C SER A 338 9.69 14.75 14.57
N PHE A 339 10.20 15.93 14.93
CA PHE A 339 10.37 17.03 14.00
C PHE A 339 11.63 16.81 13.18
N GLN A 340 11.50 16.89 11.86
CA GLN A 340 12.61 16.88 10.93
C GLN A 340 12.63 18.17 10.12
N LEU A 341 13.84 18.66 9.90
CA LEU A 341 14.06 19.73 8.93
C LEU A 341 13.79 19.19 7.53
N ARG A 342 13.05 19.96 6.75
CA ARG A 342 12.84 19.74 5.33
C ARG A 342 13.44 20.93 4.60
N GLU A 343 14.05 20.67 3.45
CA GLU A 343 14.60 21.72 2.59
C GLU A 343 13.45 22.53 1.96
N SER A 344 13.00 23.52 2.71
CA SER A 344 12.04 24.53 2.29
C SER A 344 12.41 25.86 2.93
N HIS A 345 12.36 26.94 2.15
CA HIS A 345 12.49 28.31 2.64
C HIS A 345 11.16 28.86 3.16
N VAL A 346 10.04 28.18 2.90
CA VAL A 346 8.73 28.52 3.47
C VAL A 346 8.67 28.04 4.93
N PRO A 347 8.47 28.93 5.92
CA PRO A 347 8.62 28.58 7.33
C PRO A 347 7.72 27.42 7.80
N GLU A 348 6.48 27.37 7.31
CA GLU A 348 5.50 26.33 7.64
C GLU A 348 5.88 24.94 7.11
N ARG A 349 6.78 24.88 6.11
CA ARG A 349 7.22 23.64 5.44
C ARG A 349 8.66 23.28 5.78
N ALA A 350 9.40 24.17 6.43
CA ALA A 350 10.78 23.97 6.84
C ALA A 350 10.93 22.89 7.92
N VAL A 351 9.84 22.57 8.63
CA VAL A 351 9.79 21.50 9.63
C VAL A 351 8.58 20.61 9.35
N ILE A 352 8.80 19.31 9.28
CA ILE A 352 7.74 18.31 9.16
C ILE A 352 7.74 17.40 10.39
N THR A 353 6.58 16.91 10.77
CA THR A 353 6.45 15.81 11.73
C THR A 353 6.50 14.49 10.96
N VAL A 354 7.37 13.59 11.38
CA VAL A 354 7.37 12.21 10.90
C VAL A 354 7.31 11.24 12.08
N PRO A 355 6.86 9.99 11.87
CA PRO A 355 6.92 8.97 12.92
C PRO A 355 8.34 8.82 13.48
N ALA A 356 8.47 8.77 14.81
CA ALA A 356 9.76 8.68 15.49
C ALA A 356 10.57 7.44 15.04
N MET A 357 9.87 6.37 14.67
CA MET A 357 10.46 5.13 14.15
C MET A 357 11.24 5.34 12.85
N GLU A 358 10.88 6.34 12.04
CA GLU A 358 11.56 6.66 10.78
C GLU A 358 12.67 7.69 10.97
N SER A 359 12.56 8.56 11.98
CA SER A 359 13.50 9.64 12.21
C SER A 359 14.75 9.24 12.98
N LEU A 360 14.66 8.25 13.87
CA LEU A 360 15.78 7.84 14.72
C LEU A 360 17.08 7.52 13.94
N PRO A 361 17.05 6.79 12.80
CA PRO A 361 18.25 6.58 11.99
C PRO A 361 18.85 7.86 11.40
N ALA A 362 18.01 8.87 11.10
CA ALA A 362 18.44 10.14 10.51
C ALA A 362 19.03 11.08 11.56
N LEU A 363 18.43 11.15 12.77
CA LEU A 363 18.94 11.95 13.89
C LEU A 363 20.38 11.57 14.28
N GLN A 364 20.74 10.29 14.12
CA GLN A 364 22.09 9.80 14.40
C GLN A 364 23.13 10.28 13.38
N LYS A 365 22.74 10.49 12.11
CA LYS A 365 23.65 11.02 11.07
C LYS A 365 23.90 12.52 11.21
N VAL A 366 22.91 13.29 11.67
CA VAL A 366 23.01 14.76 11.81
C VAL A 366 24.02 15.19 12.87
N LYS A 367 24.40 14.31 13.82
CA LYS A 367 25.47 14.61 14.80
C LYS A 367 26.85 14.82 14.15
N GLN A 368 27.08 14.40 12.90
CA GLN A 368 28.40 14.42 12.27
C GLN A 368 28.59 15.48 11.16
N ASP A 369 27.51 15.96 10.56
CA ASP A 369 27.58 16.98 9.51
C ASP A 369 26.52 18.07 9.74
N SER A 370 26.95 19.21 10.27
CA SER A 370 26.68 20.54 9.74
C SER A 370 26.89 21.60 10.81
N ALA A 371 27.92 22.42 10.62
CA ALA A 371 27.77 23.84 10.91
C ALA A 371 26.60 24.31 10.04
N LEU A 372 25.39 24.34 10.61
CA LEU A 372 24.25 24.94 9.94
C LEU A 372 24.67 26.37 9.58
N PRO A 373 24.63 26.78 8.30
CA PRO A 373 24.90 28.16 7.95
C PRO A 373 23.94 29.01 8.76
N PHE A 374 24.47 30.05 9.43
CA PHE A 374 23.73 31.02 10.24
C PHE A 374 22.39 31.33 9.56
N ARG A 375 21.31 30.70 10.05
CA ARG A 375 19.96 31.06 9.65
C ARG A 375 19.53 32.17 10.59
N GLU A 376 19.02 33.25 10.00
CA GLU A 376 18.42 34.35 10.74
C GLU A 376 17.47 33.82 11.81
N GLU A 377 17.44 34.49 12.96
CA GLU A 377 16.69 34.05 14.13
C GLU A 377 15.22 33.78 13.75
N ARG A 378 14.73 32.56 14.04
CA ARG A 378 13.33 32.17 13.83
C ARG A 378 12.57 32.19 15.16
N PRO A 379 11.26 32.47 15.16
CA PRO A 379 10.49 32.50 16.40
C PRO A 379 10.41 31.12 17.05
N LEU A 380 10.46 31.07 18.38
CA LEU A 380 10.29 29.83 19.16
C LEU A 380 8.89 29.25 18.98
N ARG A 381 7.89 30.11 18.77
CA ARG A 381 6.52 29.72 18.48
C ARG A 381 6.11 30.23 17.10
N LEU A 382 5.90 29.31 16.18
CA LEU A 382 5.32 29.56 14.87
C LEU A 382 3.83 29.18 14.86
N PHE A 383 2.97 30.04 14.33
CA PHE A 383 1.55 29.75 14.17
C PHE A 383 1.33 28.97 12.86
N ALA A 384 0.67 27.80 12.96
CA ALA A 384 0.34 26.98 11.78
C ALA A 384 -0.53 27.74 10.76
N ASN A 385 -1.36 28.67 11.23
CA ASN A 385 -2.07 29.62 10.41
C ASN A 385 -1.71 31.03 10.87
N PRO A 386 -1.05 31.85 10.04
CA PRO A 386 -0.74 33.23 10.39
C PRO A 386 -2.01 34.03 10.73
N GLU A 387 -1.96 34.78 11.83
CA GLU A 387 -3.11 35.55 12.30
C GLU A 387 -3.11 36.95 11.68
N PRO A 388 -4.25 37.51 11.24
CA PRO A 388 -4.28 38.84 10.65
C PRO A 388 -3.90 39.91 11.67
N VAL A 389 -3.16 40.91 11.20
CA VAL A 389 -2.72 42.08 11.98
C VAL A 389 -3.22 43.33 11.29
N GLU A 390 -3.78 44.24 12.09
CA GLU A 390 -4.19 45.55 11.59
C GLU A 390 -3.04 46.53 11.77
N VAL A 391 -2.60 47.13 10.67
CA VAL A 391 -1.53 48.14 10.67
C VAL A 391 -2.16 49.50 10.42
N ALA A 392 -1.91 50.45 11.31
CA ALA A 392 -2.44 51.81 11.17
C ALA A 392 -1.59 52.68 10.23
N PHE A 393 -0.26 52.48 10.26
CA PHE A 393 0.71 53.20 9.43
C PHE A 393 1.93 52.31 9.15
N ALA A 394 2.24 52.07 7.88
CA ALA A 394 3.49 51.47 7.43
C ALA A 394 4.34 52.55 6.72
N GLU A 395 5.63 52.64 7.03
CA GLU A 395 6.53 53.56 6.35
C GLU A 395 6.73 53.12 4.89
N VAL A 396 6.55 54.06 3.97
CA VAL A 396 6.71 53.86 2.53
C VAL A 396 8.20 53.77 2.17
N PRO A 397 8.66 52.84 1.30
CA PRO A 397 7.89 51.82 0.57
C PRO A 397 7.93 50.40 1.17
N ASP A 398 9.02 50.03 1.85
CA ASP A 398 9.28 48.68 2.38
C ASP A 398 9.55 48.69 3.89
N GLY A 399 9.07 49.72 4.58
CA GLY A 399 9.25 49.88 6.01
C GLY A 399 8.33 48.96 6.82
N PRO A 400 8.75 48.59 8.04
CA PRO A 400 7.89 47.94 9.01
C PRO A 400 6.72 48.86 9.42
N PRO A 401 5.66 48.32 10.02
CA PRO A 401 4.63 49.15 10.66
C PRO A 401 5.22 49.91 11.86
N GLN A 402 4.84 51.18 12.05
CA GLN A 402 5.17 51.90 13.29
C GLN A 402 4.27 51.48 14.46
N THR A 403 3.04 51.07 14.14
CA THR A 403 2.06 50.59 15.13
C THR A 403 1.18 49.54 14.49
N PHE A 404 0.91 48.48 15.23
CA PHE A 404 0.02 47.42 14.80
C PHE A 404 -0.89 46.95 15.93
N ARG A 405 -2.05 46.39 15.56
CA ARG A 405 -3.02 45.83 16.49
C ARG A 405 -3.15 44.33 16.24
N TRP A 406 -2.87 43.55 17.28
CA TRP A 406 -2.98 42.09 17.25
C TRP A 406 -3.76 41.63 18.50
N ARG A 407 -4.75 40.76 18.31
CA ARG A 407 -5.65 40.27 19.39
C ARG A 407 -6.25 41.38 20.27
N ARG A 408 -6.62 42.50 19.64
CA ARG A 408 -7.19 43.71 20.30
C ARG A 408 -6.22 44.50 21.18
N THR A 409 -4.94 44.11 21.21
CA THR A 409 -3.87 44.87 21.86
C THR A 409 -3.13 45.68 20.81
N GLN A 410 -2.87 46.95 21.11
CA GLN A 410 -2.08 47.83 20.27
C GLN A 410 -0.61 47.75 20.71
N HIS A 411 0.29 47.58 19.74
CA HIS A 411 1.72 47.50 19.94
C HIS A 411 2.41 48.62 19.15
N GLN A 412 3.27 49.37 19.83
CA GLN A 412 4.10 50.41 19.24
C GLN A 412 5.50 49.86 18.99
N VAL A 413 5.96 49.97 17.75
CA VAL A 413 7.23 49.37 17.32
C VAL A 413 8.39 50.24 17.77
N ALA A 414 9.27 49.66 18.59
CA ALA A 414 10.49 50.32 19.06
C ALA A 414 11.68 49.98 18.16
N ARG A 415 11.77 48.73 17.68
CA ARG A 415 12.82 48.26 16.76
C ARG A 415 12.27 47.30 15.74
N SER A 416 12.97 47.23 14.61
CA SER A 416 12.58 46.40 13.47
C SER A 416 13.80 45.95 12.67
N GLU A 417 13.75 44.74 12.16
CA GLU A 417 14.75 44.17 11.25
C GLU A 417 14.04 43.47 10.08
N GLY A 418 14.51 43.68 8.85
CA GLY A 418 13.90 43.18 7.62
C GLY A 418 13.91 44.22 6.48
N PRO A 419 13.22 43.96 5.36
CA PRO A 419 12.42 42.76 5.10
C PRO A 419 13.28 41.53 4.72
N GLU A 420 12.94 40.37 5.31
CA GLU A 420 13.32 39.08 4.76
C GLU A 420 12.28 38.68 3.71
N ARG A 421 12.68 38.65 2.43
CA ARG A 421 11.78 38.33 1.33
C ARG A 421 11.75 36.82 1.08
N VAL A 422 10.57 36.23 1.27
CA VAL A 422 10.31 34.80 1.08
C VAL A 422 9.28 34.62 -0.03
N ALA A 423 9.74 34.21 -1.21
CA ALA A 423 8.86 33.80 -2.29
C ALA A 423 8.21 32.45 -1.95
N MET A 424 6.96 32.24 -2.35
CA MET A 424 6.31 30.93 -2.21
C MET A 424 6.92 29.92 -3.19
N GLU A 425 6.73 28.63 -2.95
CA GLU A 425 7.29 27.57 -3.78
C GLU A 425 6.38 27.36 -4.99
N TRP A 426 6.69 27.97 -6.14
CA TRP A 426 5.84 27.96 -7.34
C TRP A 426 5.42 26.57 -7.82
N TRP A 427 6.27 25.55 -7.62
CA TRP A 427 5.96 24.16 -7.97
C TRP A 427 4.94 23.49 -7.03
N ILE A 428 4.59 24.11 -5.90
CA ILE A 428 3.54 23.67 -4.95
C ILE A 428 2.36 24.64 -4.97
N ASP A 429 2.64 25.94 -4.88
CA ASP A 429 1.64 26.99 -4.69
C ASP A 429 1.13 27.60 -6.00
N GLY A 430 1.76 27.26 -7.13
CA GLY A 430 1.49 27.86 -8.44
C GLY A 430 2.20 29.19 -8.64
N ASP A 431 2.25 29.64 -9.90
CA ASP A 431 2.98 30.85 -10.30
C ASP A 431 2.35 32.14 -9.74
N ASP A 432 1.07 32.11 -9.37
CA ASP A 432 0.33 33.25 -8.82
C ASP A 432 0.52 33.44 -7.30
N ALA A 433 1.35 32.61 -6.67
CA ALA A 433 1.54 32.61 -5.23
C ALA A 433 2.28 33.88 -4.76
N GLN A 434 1.65 34.64 -3.87
CA GLN A 434 2.16 35.94 -3.43
C GLN A 434 3.38 35.80 -2.51
N THR A 435 4.45 36.54 -2.84
CA THR A 435 5.66 36.68 -2.01
C THR A 435 5.33 37.29 -0.65
N ARG A 436 6.09 36.95 0.37
CA ARG A 436 5.95 37.47 1.74
C ARG A 436 7.20 38.23 2.16
N ASP A 437 7.02 39.47 2.61
CA ASP A 437 8.10 40.27 3.22
C ASP A 437 7.97 40.21 4.74
N TYR A 438 8.88 39.49 5.39
CA TYR A 438 8.90 39.26 6.82
C TYR A 438 9.71 40.32 7.56
N PHE A 439 9.21 40.72 8.73
CA PHE A 439 9.84 41.68 9.63
C PHE A 439 9.91 41.09 11.04
N ARG A 440 11.07 41.20 11.66
CA ARG A 440 11.28 40.93 13.08
C ARG A 440 11.11 42.25 13.82
N ILE A 441 10.15 42.31 14.75
CA ILE A 441 9.73 43.55 15.40
C ILE A 441 9.84 43.40 16.90
N GLU A 442 10.35 44.43 17.57
CA GLU A 442 10.35 44.59 19.02
C GLU A 442 9.43 45.76 19.39
N ASP A 443 8.47 45.54 20.28
CA ASP A 443 7.61 46.62 20.80
C ASP A 443 8.28 47.37 21.96
N GLU A 444 7.71 48.51 22.38
CA GLU A 444 8.23 49.31 23.49
C GLU A 444 8.24 48.58 24.85
N SER A 445 7.49 47.48 24.97
CA SER A 445 7.47 46.62 26.16
C SER A 445 8.51 45.48 26.07
N GLY A 446 9.27 45.40 24.98
CA GLY A 446 10.30 44.39 24.73
C GLY A 446 9.80 43.07 24.15
N HIS A 447 8.51 42.96 23.80
CA HIS A 447 7.99 41.76 23.15
C HIS A 447 8.49 41.68 21.71
N ARG A 448 8.84 40.47 21.27
CA ARG A 448 9.42 40.24 19.95
C ARG A 448 8.53 39.39 19.07
N PHE A 449 8.18 39.94 17.91
CA PHE A 449 7.22 39.39 16.96
C PHE A 449 7.85 39.13 15.60
N TRP A 450 7.29 38.14 14.89
CA TRP A 450 7.59 37.89 13.50
C TRP A 450 6.31 38.06 12.67
N ILE A 451 6.26 39.17 11.94
CA ILE A 451 5.10 39.53 11.11
C ILE A 451 5.51 39.57 9.64
N TYR A 452 4.57 39.42 8.73
CA TYR A 452 4.83 39.62 7.31
C TYR A 452 3.74 40.39 6.60
N ARG A 453 4.14 41.03 5.51
CA ARG A 453 3.27 41.60 4.49
C ARG A 453 3.07 40.60 3.36
N GLN A 454 1.82 40.35 2.97
CA GLN A 454 1.48 39.48 1.85
C GLN A 454 1.42 40.27 0.53
N GLY A 455 2.20 39.85 -0.47
CA GLY A 455 2.33 40.52 -1.76
C GLY A 455 3.45 41.57 -1.76
N LEU A 456 3.91 41.93 -2.96
CA LEU A 456 4.89 42.99 -3.13
C LEU A 456 4.21 44.37 -3.00
N TYR A 457 4.98 45.36 -2.58
CA TYR A 457 4.52 46.74 -2.53
C TYR A 457 3.96 47.19 -3.90
N GLY A 458 2.76 47.78 -3.90
CA GLY A 458 2.11 48.30 -5.10
C GLY A 458 1.28 47.29 -5.90
N GLU A 459 1.29 45.99 -5.56
CA GLU A 459 0.42 45.00 -6.22
C GLU A 459 -1.05 45.13 -5.81
N LYS A 460 -1.31 45.57 -4.57
CA LYS A 460 -2.65 45.82 -4.03
C LYS A 460 -2.67 47.14 -3.25
N PRO A 461 -3.80 47.89 -3.30
CA PRO A 461 -3.92 49.17 -2.59
C PRO A 461 -3.87 49.01 -1.06
N ASP A 462 -4.36 47.88 -0.53
CA ASP A 462 -4.31 47.57 0.90
C ASP A 462 -3.44 46.32 1.15
N PRO A 463 -2.20 46.47 1.64
CA PRO A 463 -1.35 45.34 1.98
C PRO A 463 -1.90 44.62 3.20
N ARG A 464 -2.03 43.29 3.10
CA ARG A 464 -2.45 42.45 4.24
C ARG A 464 -1.25 42.06 5.08
N TRP A 465 -1.36 42.27 6.39
CA TRP A 465 -0.33 41.93 7.35
C TRP A 465 -0.77 40.78 8.24
N PHE A 466 0.20 39.95 8.62
CA PHE A 466 -0.04 38.77 9.43
C PHE A 466 1.04 38.58 10.48
N MET A 467 0.63 38.14 11.68
CA MET A 467 1.47 37.62 12.74
C MET A 467 1.74 36.14 12.46
N HIS A 468 2.99 35.77 12.26
CA HIS A 468 3.37 34.39 11.97
C HIS A 468 4.07 33.72 13.16
N GLY A 469 4.79 34.48 14.00
CA GLY A 469 5.37 33.88 15.19
C GLY A 469 5.79 34.87 16.27
N VAL A 470 6.13 34.33 17.43
CA VAL A 470 6.57 35.07 18.61
C VAL A 470 7.90 34.49 19.10
N PHE A 471 8.86 35.36 19.40
CA PHE A 471 10.20 34.95 19.84
C PHE A 471 10.28 34.76 21.36
N ALA A 472 9.67 35.66 22.13
CA ALA A 472 9.63 35.65 23.59
C ALA A 472 8.43 36.45 24.11
#